data_AF-A0A4P5V7H5-F1
#
_entry.id   AF-A0A4P5V7H5-F1
#
_cell.length_a   1.000
_cell.length_b   1.000
_cell.length_c   1.000
_cell.angle_alpha   90.00
_cell.angle_beta   90.00
_cell.angle_gamma   90.00
#
_symmetry.space_group_name_H-M   'P 1'
#
loop_
_entity.id
_entity.type
_entity.pdbx_description
1 polymer ?
#
loop_
_entity_poly.entity_id
_entity_poly.type
_entity_poly.pdbx_seq_one_letter_code
_entity_poly.pdbx_strand_id
1 'polypeptide(L)'
;MDLRTSRPRSPYATVGGIRFLPRTIDKMRAHLSGTAGDYVAHTGASRTIFRLFGISSGTFEEIVKANQTDEEILVALMGVKKLTPAEIDRFSNGLFMRVACWWLRNDCDPS
;
A
#
# COMPACT_ATOMS: atom_id res chain seq x y z
N MET A 1 -4.97 -11.58 9.76
CA MET A 1 -6.35 -11.53 9.24
C MET A 1 -6.49 -12.58 8.16
N ASP A 2 -7.65 -13.20 8.00
CA ASP A 2 -7.88 -14.24 6.98
C ASP A 2 -8.62 -13.67 5.77
N LEU A 3 -7.95 -13.63 4.61
CA LEU A 3 -8.51 -13.06 3.36
C LEU A 3 -9.25 -14.08 2.51
N ARG A 4 -9.35 -15.33 2.95
CA ARG A 4 -10.21 -16.35 2.33
C ARG A 4 -11.68 -16.12 2.67
N THR A 5 -11.94 -15.48 3.82
CA THR A 5 -13.28 -15.25 4.36
C THR A 5 -13.64 -13.77 4.47
N SER A 6 -12.67 -12.88 4.35
CA SER A 6 -12.87 -11.43 4.42
C SER A 6 -12.12 -10.69 3.33
N ARG A 7 -12.57 -9.49 2.98
CA ARG A 7 -11.84 -8.61 2.05
C ARG A 7 -10.85 -7.76 2.85
N PRO A 8 -9.65 -7.49 2.30
CA PRO A 8 -8.76 -6.53 2.93
C PRO A 8 -9.40 -5.14 2.90
N ARG A 9 -8.92 -4.24 3.76
CA ARG A 9 -9.45 -2.89 3.92
C ARG A 9 -9.58 -2.15 2.59
N SER A 10 -10.48 -1.17 2.59
CA SER A 10 -10.80 -0.36 1.41
C SER A 10 -9.52 0.15 0.73
N PRO A 11 -9.43 0.14 -0.61
CA PRO A 11 -8.33 0.79 -1.31
C PRO A 11 -8.24 2.29 -1.01
N TYR A 12 -9.31 2.90 -0.48
CA TYR A 12 -9.36 4.31 -0.07
C TYR A 12 -8.96 4.54 1.40
N ALA A 13 -8.81 3.48 2.20
CA ALA A 13 -8.37 3.62 3.58
C ALA A 13 -6.95 4.20 3.64
N THR A 14 -6.68 4.98 4.68
CA THR A 14 -5.41 5.67 4.89
C THR A 14 -4.80 5.31 6.23
N VAL A 15 -3.47 5.29 6.27
CA VAL A 15 -2.65 5.33 7.49
C VAL A 15 -1.61 6.41 7.27
N GLY A 16 -1.53 7.40 8.17
CA GLY A 16 -0.65 8.57 7.98
C GLY A 16 -0.95 9.37 6.71
N GLY A 17 -2.21 9.39 6.25
CA GLY A 17 -2.59 10.04 4.99
C GLY A 17 -2.25 9.24 3.72
N ILE A 18 -1.52 8.13 3.83
CA ILE A 18 -1.14 7.29 2.69
C ILE A 18 -2.26 6.32 2.37
N ARG A 19 -2.94 6.55 1.25
CA ARG A 19 -3.98 5.67 0.72
C ARG A 19 -3.38 4.33 0.31
N PHE A 20 -4.18 3.26 0.40
CA PHE A 20 -3.79 1.90 -0.05
C PHE A 20 -2.70 1.21 0.81
N LEU A 21 -2.01 1.94 1.68
CA LEU A 21 -1.09 1.38 2.68
C LEU A 21 -1.80 0.35 3.58
N PRO A 22 -2.98 0.64 4.18
CA PRO A 22 -3.65 -0.31 5.07
C PRO A 22 -4.00 -1.63 4.35
N ARG A 23 -4.49 -1.52 3.10
CA ARG A 23 -4.80 -2.67 2.25
C ARG A 23 -3.55 -3.50 1.90
N THR A 24 -2.40 -2.85 1.73
CA THR A 24 -1.14 -3.53 1.45
C THR A 24 -0.62 -4.26 2.69
N ILE A 25 -0.74 -3.65 3.88
CA ILE A 25 -0.45 -4.30 5.17
C ILE A 25 -1.31 -5.54 5.37
N ASP A 26 -2.61 -5.42 5.14
CA ASP A 26 -3.57 -6.53 5.24
C ASP A 26 -3.18 -7.73 4.40
N LYS A 27 -2.86 -7.47 3.12
CA LYS A 27 -2.41 -8.51 2.18
C LYS A 27 -1.11 -9.13 2.65
N MET A 28 -0.16 -8.33 3.15
CA MET A 28 1.12 -8.84 3.63
C MET A 28 0.97 -9.69 4.90
N ARG A 29 0.13 -9.27 5.85
CA ARG A 29 -0.18 -10.06 7.05
C ARG A 29 -0.89 -11.37 6.72
N ALA A 30 -1.78 -11.35 5.74
CA ALA A 30 -2.43 -12.56 5.26
C ALA A 30 -1.45 -13.50 4.54
N HIS A 31 -0.50 -12.96 3.76
CA HIS A 31 0.59 -13.72 3.16
C HIS A 31 1.45 -14.40 4.22
N LEU A 32 1.94 -13.64 5.20
CA LEU A 32 2.78 -14.13 6.31
C LEU A 32 2.09 -15.20 7.17
N SER A 33 0.76 -15.17 7.25
CA SER A 33 -0.03 -16.16 8.00
C SER A 33 -0.57 -17.31 7.14
N GLY A 34 -0.26 -17.36 5.84
CA GLY A 34 -0.76 -18.40 4.94
C GLY A 34 -2.28 -18.33 4.68
N THR A 35 -2.90 -17.17 4.90
CA THR A 35 -4.36 -16.96 4.79
C THR A 35 -4.73 -15.94 3.71
N ALA A 36 -3.84 -15.71 2.73
CA ALA A 36 -4.06 -14.71 1.67
C ALA A 36 -5.16 -15.08 0.67
N GLY A 37 -5.49 -16.37 0.50
CA GLY A 37 -6.40 -16.83 -0.56
C GLY A 37 -5.88 -16.42 -1.94
N ASP A 38 -6.72 -15.79 -2.75
CA ASP A 38 -6.36 -15.32 -4.10
C ASP A 38 -5.57 -13.98 -4.11
N TYR A 39 -5.38 -13.35 -2.95
CA TYR A 39 -4.67 -12.08 -2.89
C TYR A 39 -3.15 -12.28 -2.89
N VAL A 40 -2.44 -11.57 -3.78
CA VAL A 40 -0.98 -11.59 -3.86
C VAL A 40 -0.36 -10.30 -3.29
N ALA A 41 0.40 -10.39 -2.20
CA ALA A 41 0.96 -9.23 -1.48
C ALA A 41 2.15 -8.55 -2.20
N HIS A 42 3.00 -9.33 -2.86
CA HIS A 42 4.27 -8.84 -3.45
C HIS A 42 4.11 -8.13 -4.81
N THR A 43 2.92 -8.15 -5.40
CA THR A 43 2.71 -7.78 -6.81
C THR A 43 1.53 -6.81 -7.03
N GLY A 44 1.28 -6.47 -8.30
CA GLY A 44 0.14 -5.64 -8.69
C GLY A 44 0.19 -4.24 -8.09
N ALA A 45 -0.94 -3.80 -7.52
CA ALA A 45 -1.09 -2.50 -6.90
C ALA A 45 -0.26 -2.32 -5.61
N SER A 46 0.13 -3.41 -4.92
CA SER A 46 0.99 -3.31 -3.73
C SER A 46 2.39 -2.74 -4.06
N ARG A 47 2.84 -2.88 -5.32
CA ARG A 47 4.09 -2.27 -5.81
C ARG A 47 4.07 -0.74 -5.78
N THR A 48 2.91 -0.08 -5.75
CA THR A 48 2.87 1.39 -5.66
C THR A 48 3.40 1.86 -4.31
N ILE A 49 3.10 1.14 -3.22
CA ILE A 49 3.63 1.42 -1.88
C ILE A 49 5.14 1.17 -1.83
N PHE A 50 5.60 0.05 -2.38
CA PHE A 50 7.03 -0.26 -2.38
C PHE A 50 7.84 0.80 -3.14
N ARG A 51 7.33 1.26 -4.29
CA ARG A 51 7.94 2.34 -5.06
C ARG A 51 7.87 3.70 -4.34
N LEU A 52 6.79 3.99 -3.62
CA LEU A 52 6.66 5.24 -2.86
C LEU A 52 7.82 5.40 -1.87
N PHE A 53 8.14 4.32 -1.14
CA PHE A 53 9.23 4.27 -0.16
C PHE A 53 10.59 3.88 -0.74
N GLY A 54 10.66 3.48 -2.01
CA GLY A 54 11.90 3.06 -2.67
C GLY A 54 12.45 1.72 -2.17
N ILE A 55 11.59 0.82 -1.68
CA ILE A 55 11.98 -0.46 -1.08
C ILE A 55 11.56 -1.66 -1.92
N SER A 56 12.19 -2.80 -1.66
CA SER A 56 11.77 -4.08 -2.23
C SER A 56 10.53 -4.63 -1.52
N SER A 57 9.83 -5.59 -2.14
CA SER A 57 8.71 -6.27 -1.48
C SER A 57 9.14 -7.09 -0.26
N GLY A 58 10.37 -7.63 -0.27
CA GLY A 58 10.93 -8.37 0.86
C GLY A 58 11.24 -7.46 2.05
N THR A 59 11.81 -6.29 1.79
CA THR A 59 12.03 -5.27 2.84
C THR A 59 10.70 -4.84 3.47
N PHE A 60 9.64 -4.67 2.67
CA PHE A 60 8.31 -4.38 3.22
C PHE A 60 7.77 -5.53 4.06
N GLU A 61 7.94 -6.77 3.62
CA GLU A 61 7.55 -7.96 4.39
C GLU A 61 8.27 -8.01 5.75
N GLU A 62 9.58 -7.77 5.78
CA GLU A 62 10.38 -7.70 7.01
C GLU A 62 9.85 -6.63 7.97
N ILE A 63 9.52 -5.44 7.45
CA ILE A 63 8.92 -4.35 8.24
C ILE A 63 7.57 -4.79 8.81
N VAL A 64 6.69 -5.41 8.02
CA VAL A 64 5.38 -5.87 8.49
C VAL A 64 5.52 -6.99 9.53
N LYS A 65 6.53 -7.86 9.39
CA LYS A 65 6.80 -8.94 10.34
C LYS A 65 7.32 -8.41 11.68
N ALA A 66 8.11 -7.33 11.66
CA ALA A 66 8.71 -6.74 12.85
C ALA A 66 7.78 -5.85 13.67
N ASN A 67 6.62 -5.44 13.13
CA ASN A 67 5.74 -4.43 13.73
C ASN A 67 4.28 -4.92 13.84
N GLN A 68 3.62 -4.64 14.96
CA GLN A 68 2.29 -5.18 15.28
C GLN A 68 1.15 -4.23 14.90
N THR A 69 1.40 -2.94 14.85
CA THR A 69 0.41 -1.91 14.52
C THR A 69 0.71 -1.24 13.18
N ASP A 70 -0.31 -0.60 12.60
CA ASP A 70 -0.15 0.13 11.35
C ASP A 70 0.70 1.40 11.54
N GLU A 71 0.61 2.02 12.72
CA GLU A 71 1.38 3.18 13.12
C GLU A 71 2.87 2.84 13.25
N GLU A 72 3.22 1.71 13.86
CA GLU A 72 4.61 1.24 13.92
C GLU A 72 5.17 0.95 12.52
N ILE A 73 4.38 0.30 11.66
CA ILE A 73 4.77 0.06 10.27
C ILE A 73 5.01 1.39 9.54
N LEU A 74 4.12 2.37 9.72
CA LEU A 74 4.28 3.70 9.13
C LEU A 74 5.56 4.38 9.63
N VAL A 75 5.83 4.34 10.94
CA VAL A 75 7.05 4.90 11.53
C VAL A 75 8.30 4.24 10.93
N ALA A 76 8.32 2.91 10.82
CA ALA A 76 9.43 2.18 10.20
C ALA A 76 9.64 2.58 8.73
N LEU A 77 8.56 2.69 7.95
CA LEU A 77 8.63 3.12 6.55
C LEU A 77 9.14 4.56 6.41
N MET A 78 8.69 5.47 7.27
CA MET A 78 9.16 6.86 7.31
C MET A 78 10.62 6.97 7.77
N GLY A 79 11.11 5.99 8.52
CA GLY A 79 12.54 5.82 8.84
C GLY A 79 13.40 5.43 7.63
N VAL A 80 12.84 4.68 6.66
CA VAL A 80 13.53 4.35 5.41
C VAL A 80 13.51 5.53 4.44
N LYS A 81 12.34 6.13 4.22
CA LYS A 81 12.19 7.34 3.40
C LYS A 81 11.18 8.27 4.04
N LYS A 82 11.66 9.43 4.46
CA LYS A 82 10.81 10.48 5.00
C LYS A 82 10.03 11.14 3.87
N LEU A 83 8.71 10.97 3.88
CA LEU A 83 7.81 11.62 2.94
C LEU A 83 7.32 12.95 3.50
N THR A 84 7.24 13.96 2.65
CA THR A 84 6.58 15.23 2.95
C THR A 84 5.06 15.09 2.84
N PRO A 85 4.27 15.94 3.53
CA PRO A 85 2.82 15.96 3.36
C PRO A 85 2.38 16.12 1.89
N ALA A 86 3.08 16.95 1.12
CA ALA A 86 2.80 17.16 -0.30
C ALA A 86 3.02 15.90 -1.15
N GLU A 87 4.05 15.09 -0.84
CA GLU A 87 4.28 13.81 -1.52
C GLU A 87 3.20 12.78 -1.17
N ILE A 88 2.78 12.73 0.10
CA ILE A 88 1.70 11.86 0.56
C ILE A 88 0.39 12.23 -0.14
N ASP A 89 0.05 13.51 -0.20
CA ASP A 89 -1.15 13.99 -0.89
C ASP A 89 -1.10 13.72 -2.39
N ARG A 90 0.04 13.99 -3.04
CA ARG A 90 0.23 13.70 -4.47
C ARG A 90 0.06 12.22 -4.77
N PHE A 91 0.61 11.35 -3.93
CA PHE A 91 0.44 9.91 -4.08
C PHE A 91 -1.02 9.47 -3.87
N SER A 92 -1.62 9.89 -2.76
CA SER A 92 -2.97 9.48 -2.36
C SER A 92 -4.05 9.97 -3.33
N ASN A 93 -3.89 11.18 -3.87
CA ASN A 93 -4.77 11.75 -4.90
C ASN A 93 -4.41 11.25 -6.31
N GLY A 94 -3.13 11.01 -6.61
CA GLY A 94 -2.71 10.47 -7.90
C GLY A 94 -3.13 9.01 -8.13
N LEU A 95 -3.21 8.21 -7.06
CA LEU A 95 -3.73 6.84 -7.12
C LEU A 95 -5.20 6.79 -7.57
N PHE A 96 -5.97 7.84 -7.28
CA PHE A 96 -7.36 8.00 -7.72
C PHE A 96 -7.45 8.25 -9.23
N MET A 97 -6.60 9.15 -9.76
CA MET A 97 -6.69 9.56 -11.16
C MET A 97 -6.34 8.45 -12.15
N ARG A 98 -5.47 7.48 -11.80
CA ARG A 98 -5.12 6.38 -12.72
C ARG A 98 -6.24 5.34 -12.91
N VAL A 99 -7.09 5.13 -11.90
CA VAL A 99 -8.26 4.24 -12.02
C VAL A 99 -9.37 4.94 -12.83
N ALA A 100 -9.58 6.24 -12.61
CA ALA A 100 -10.53 7.03 -13.38
C ALA A 100 -10.09 7.21 -14.85
N CYS A 101 -8.81 7.45 -15.10
CA CYS A 101 -8.21 7.62 -16.42
C CYS A 101 -8.34 6.36 -17.29
N TRP A 102 -8.15 5.16 -16.70
CA TRP A 102 -8.37 3.89 -17.42
C TRP A 102 -9.85 3.67 -17.80
N TRP A 103 -10.79 4.17 -16.99
CA TRP A 103 -12.23 4.09 -17.29
C TRP A 103 -12.71 5.16 -18.29
N LEU A 104 -12.04 6.31 -18.35
CA LEU A 104 -12.48 7.47 -19.16
C LEU A 104 -11.77 7.63 -20.51
N ARG A 105 -10.82 6.77 -20.90
CA ARG A 105 -10.05 6.91 -22.16
C ARG A 105 -9.54 8.34 -22.40
N ASN A 106 -9.13 9.03 -21.34
CA ASN A 106 -8.56 10.36 -21.46
C ASN A 106 -7.17 10.33 -20.83
N ASP A 107 -6.15 10.54 -21.67
CA ASP A 107 -4.75 10.65 -21.27
C ASP A 107 -4.62 11.64 -20.11
N CYS A 108 -4.24 11.12 -18.94
CA CYS A 108 -3.88 11.92 -17.78
C CYS A 108 -2.48 11.51 -17.35
N ASP A 109 -1.49 11.92 -18.14
CA ASP A 109 -0.11 12.02 -17.69
C ASP A 109 0.14 13.48 -17.30
N PRO A 110 0.51 13.80 -16.05
CA PRO A 110 0.97 15.14 -15.73
C PRO A 110 2.43 15.23 -16.18
N SER A 111 2.63 15.95 -17.29
CA SER A 111 3.92 16.52 -17.73
C SER A 111 4.68 17.15 -16.57
#